data_AF-A0A4Y8S6J6-F1
#
_entry.id   AF-A0A4Y8S6J6-F1
#
_cell.length_a   1.000
_cell.length_b   1.000
_cell.length_c   1.000
_cell.angle_alpha   90.00
_cell.angle_beta   90.00
_cell.angle_gamma   90.00
#
_symmetry.space_group_name_H-M   'P 1'
#
loop_
_entity.id
_entity.type
_entity.pdbx_description
1 polymer ?
#
loop_
_entity_poly.entity_id
_entity_poly.type
_entity_poly.pdbx_seq_one_letter_code
_entity_poly.pdbx_strand_id
1 'polypeptide(L)'
;MKNFLLEEGAAFYHVSPLQNLDSIQAQGLFGRGGKIFVSNEAVECIMAAIAEEQIPEIHRSEGYIVVKLPQESNQFTTEEIYRDNQTNNEKAMVYQFVIMRSLIPPDRLSIVEVINFGEEGSLKLSRLAKPINDIGKDHELYLKAARLVAKEFTKPDIDPYWAGN
;
A
#
# COMPACT_ATOMS: atom_id res chain seq x y z
N MET A 1 16.03 12.59 4.27
CA MET A 1 16.51 11.38 3.59
C MET A 1 17.88 10.95 4.11
N LYS A 2 18.94 11.78 4.03
CA LYS A 2 20.27 11.39 4.54
C LYS A 2 20.27 10.90 5.99
N ASN A 3 19.52 11.56 6.88
CA ASN A 3 19.41 11.12 8.29
C ASN A 3 18.64 9.81 8.41
N PHE A 4 17.50 9.69 7.72
CA PHE A 4 16.68 8.47 7.70
C PHE A 4 17.47 7.22 7.28
N LEU A 5 18.29 7.30 6.23
CA LEU A 5 19.07 6.15 5.76
C LEU A 5 20.17 5.70 6.74
N LEU A 6 20.46 6.50 7.76
CA LEU A 6 21.43 6.20 8.82
C LEU A 6 20.74 5.72 10.11
N GLU A 7 19.40 5.74 10.16
CA GLU A 7 18.64 5.28 11.32
C GLU A 7 18.66 3.75 11.41
N GLU A 8 18.83 3.23 12.63
CA GLU A 8 18.76 1.80 12.89
C GLU A 8 17.35 1.28 12.56
N GLY A 9 17.27 0.22 11.76
CA GLY A 9 16.00 -0.36 11.34
C GLY A 9 15.26 0.41 10.24
N ALA A 10 15.88 1.43 9.63
CA ALA A 10 15.31 2.14 8.49
C ALA A 10 14.89 1.17 7.38
N ALA A 11 13.69 1.37 6.85
CA ALA A 11 13.13 0.52 5.80
C ALA A 11 12.14 1.27 4.94
N PHE A 12 12.05 0.86 3.68
CA PHE A 12 11.01 1.31 2.78
C PHE A 12 9.94 0.23 2.64
N TYR A 13 8.73 0.65 2.27
CA TYR A 13 7.57 -0.22 2.14
C TYR A 13 6.95 -0.01 0.77
N HIS A 14 6.82 -1.09 0.00
CA HIS A 14 6.17 -1.11 -1.30
C HIS A 14 4.84 -1.84 -1.19
N VAL A 15 3.85 -1.41 -1.96
CA VAL A 15 2.56 -2.11 -2.08
C VAL A 15 2.48 -2.74 -3.47
N SER A 16 2.09 -4.01 -3.54
CA SER A 16 1.86 -4.73 -4.79
C SER A 16 0.52 -5.46 -4.76
N PRO A 17 -0.14 -5.68 -5.90
CA PRO A 17 -1.27 -6.62 -5.99
C PRO A 17 -0.95 -7.99 -5.40
N LEU A 18 -1.94 -8.61 -4.75
CA LEU A 18 -1.79 -9.93 -4.15
C LEU A 18 -1.30 -10.99 -5.13
N GLN A 19 -1.79 -10.95 -6.37
CA GLN A 19 -1.41 -11.87 -7.45
C GLN A 19 0.10 -11.87 -7.78
N ASN A 20 0.85 -10.86 -7.34
CA ASN A 20 2.31 -10.79 -7.53
C ASN A 20 3.10 -11.49 -6.42
N LEU A 21 2.46 -12.01 -5.37
CA LEU A 21 3.13 -12.58 -4.19
C LEU A 21 4.15 -13.66 -4.55
N ASP A 22 3.74 -14.69 -5.29
CA ASP A 22 4.61 -15.82 -5.65
C ASP A 22 5.78 -15.35 -6.53
N SER A 23 5.51 -14.43 -7.45
CA SER A 23 6.54 -13.85 -8.32
C SER A 23 7.57 -13.06 -7.52
N ILE A 24 7.13 -12.23 -6.57
CA ILE A 24 8.02 -11.44 -5.72
C ILE A 24 8.84 -12.34 -4.79
N GLN A 25 8.25 -13.41 -4.25
CA GLN A 25 8.98 -14.37 -3.43
C GLN A 25 10.02 -15.16 -4.22
N ALA A 26 9.72 -15.52 -5.47
CA ALA A 26 10.61 -16.34 -6.29
C ALA A 26 11.70 -15.51 -7.01
N GLN A 27 11.36 -14.32 -7.49
CA GLN A 27 12.19 -13.55 -8.43
C GLN A 27 12.56 -12.15 -7.93
N GLY A 28 11.86 -11.65 -6.89
CA GLY A 28 12.10 -10.35 -6.30
C GLY A 28 11.15 -9.30 -6.82
N LEU A 29 11.35 -8.05 -6.39
CA LEU A 29 10.51 -6.91 -6.76
C LEU A 29 11.12 -6.18 -7.96
N PHE A 30 10.44 -6.24 -9.10
CA PHE A 30 10.84 -5.51 -10.31
C PHE A 30 10.27 -4.09 -10.32
N GLY A 31 11.13 -3.10 -10.59
CA GLY A 31 10.72 -1.71 -10.75
C GLY A 31 10.09 -1.45 -12.12
N ARG A 32 8.90 -0.83 -12.14
CA ARG A 32 8.22 -0.46 -13.39
C ARG A 32 8.99 0.67 -14.07
N GLY A 33 9.64 0.36 -15.19
CA GLY A 33 10.52 1.33 -15.86
C GLY A 33 11.73 1.72 -15.00
N GLY A 34 12.22 0.81 -14.15
CA GLY A 34 13.34 1.09 -13.24
C GLY A 34 12.97 1.94 -12.02
N LYS A 35 11.67 2.05 -11.71
CA LYS A 35 11.16 2.82 -10.58
C LYS A 35 10.39 1.91 -9.63
N ILE A 36 10.66 2.05 -8.33
CA ILE A 36 9.94 1.38 -7.27
C ILE A 36 9.33 2.44 -6.37
N PHE A 37 8.00 2.51 -6.36
CA PHE A 37 7.25 3.43 -5.50
C PHE A 37 7.16 2.85 -4.10
N VAL A 38 7.54 3.64 -3.11
CA VAL A 38 7.65 3.19 -1.73
C VAL A 38 7.19 4.27 -0.76
N SER A 39 6.97 3.86 0.48
CA SER A 39 6.94 4.77 1.62
C SER A 39 8.07 4.50 2.60
N ASN A 40 8.51 5.51 3.35
CA ASN A 40 9.40 5.30 4.49
C ASN A 40 8.67 4.91 5.79
N GLU A 41 7.33 4.81 5.77
CA GLU A 41 6.52 4.35 6.90
C GLU A 41 5.49 3.30 6.47
N ALA A 42 5.26 2.30 7.33
CA ALA A 42 4.24 1.27 7.13
C ALA A 42 2.91 1.63 7.82
N VAL A 43 2.40 2.84 7.57
CA VAL A 43 1.09 3.24 8.10
C VAL A 43 0.01 2.79 7.12
N GLU A 44 -0.97 2.02 7.62
CA GLU A 44 -2.03 1.41 6.79
C GLU A 44 -2.75 2.42 5.89
N CYS A 45 -3.12 3.60 6.40
CA CYS A 45 -3.79 4.62 5.59
C CYS A 45 -2.90 5.21 4.50
N ILE A 46 -1.58 5.25 4.70
CA ILE A 46 -0.61 5.67 3.70
C ILE A 46 -0.42 4.56 2.66
N MET A 47 -0.32 3.29 3.10
CA MET A 47 -0.23 2.14 2.21
C MET A 47 -1.45 2.03 1.30
N ALA A 48 -2.65 2.16 1.87
CA ALA A 48 -3.90 2.14 1.12
C ALA A 48 -3.96 3.29 0.10
N ALA A 49 -3.59 4.51 0.49
CA ALA A 49 -3.54 5.64 -0.43
C ALA A 49 -2.53 5.43 -1.58
N ILE A 50 -1.34 4.90 -1.29
CA ILE A 50 -0.36 4.52 -2.32
C ILE A 50 -0.93 3.46 -3.25
N ALA A 51 -1.61 2.45 -2.70
CA ALA A 51 -2.22 1.39 -3.48
C ALA A 51 -3.26 1.94 -4.46
N GLU A 52 -4.18 2.78 -3.98
CA GLU A 52 -5.22 3.42 -4.81
C GLU A 52 -4.65 4.28 -5.94
N GLU A 53 -3.62 5.07 -5.65
CA GLU A 53 -3.08 6.03 -6.62
C GLU A 53 -2.10 5.39 -7.62
N GLN A 54 -1.24 4.49 -7.14
CA GLN A 54 -0.09 3.98 -7.92
C GLN A 54 -0.33 2.61 -8.55
N ILE A 55 -1.40 1.91 -8.13
CA ILE A 55 -1.77 0.60 -8.64
C ILE A 55 -3.18 0.70 -9.23
N PRO A 56 -3.35 1.15 -10.49
CA PRO A 56 -4.67 1.31 -11.10
C PRO A 56 -5.51 0.03 -11.11
N GLU A 57 -4.84 -1.12 -11.10
CA GLU A 57 -5.45 -2.45 -11.07
C GLU A 57 -5.88 -2.89 -9.66
N ILE A 58 -5.61 -2.13 -8.61
CA ILE A 58 -5.93 -2.50 -7.23
C ILE A 58 -7.42 -2.75 -7.03
N HIS A 59 -8.27 -2.00 -7.74
CA HIS A 59 -9.73 -2.17 -7.72
C HIS A 59 -10.22 -3.48 -8.34
N ARG A 60 -9.35 -4.17 -9.09
CA ARG A 60 -9.60 -5.51 -9.66
C ARG A 60 -8.83 -6.61 -8.96
N SER A 61 -7.99 -6.25 -7.98
CA SER A 61 -7.20 -7.19 -7.21
C SER A 61 -8.05 -7.78 -6.09
N GLU A 62 -7.79 -9.02 -5.71
CA GLU A 62 -8.40 -9.65 -4.52
C GLU A 62 -7.81 -9.13 -3.21
N GLY A 63 -6.79 -8.28 -3.29
CA GLY A 63 -6.03 -7.79 -2.14
C GLY A 63 -4.72 -7.11 -2.52
N TYR A 64 -3.92 -6.77 -1.52
CA TYR A 64 -2.53 -6.33 -1.73
C TYR A 64 -1.59 -6.94 -0.71
N ILE A 65 -0.30 -6.87 -1.05
CA ILE A 65 0.80 -7.23 -0.17
C ILE A 65 1.65 -6.00 0.12
N VAL A 66 2.12 -5.92 1.36
CA VAL A 66 3.09 -4.92 1.78
C VAL A 66 4.46 -5.60 1.85
N VAL A 67 5.39 -5.07 1.06
CA VAL A 67 6.76 -5.57 0.93
C VAL A 67 7.68 -4.61 1.65
N LYS A 68 8.35 -5.07 2.71
CA LYS A 68 9.39 -4.31 3.40
C LYS A 68 10.73 -4.49 2.70
N LEU A 69 11.43 -3.38 2.52
CA LEU A 69 12.74 -3.23 1.89
C LEU A 69 13.70 -2.62 2.93
N PRO A 70 14.36 -3.45 3.76
CA PRO A 70 15.27 -2.96 4.79
C PRO A 70 16.47 -2.22 4.19
N GLN A 71 16.83 -1.07 4.78
CA GLN A 71 17.99 -0.29 4.36
C GLN A 71 19.29 -1.07 4.55
N GLU A 72 19.40 -1.86 5.62
CA GLU A 72 20.58 -2.69 5.93
C GLU A 72 20.91 -3.70 4.81
N SER A 73 19.89 -4.32 4.21
CA SER A 73 20.04 -5.33 3.16
C SER A 73 20.19 -4.71 1.78
N ASN A 74 19.57 -3.55 1.55
CA ASN A 74 19.49 -2.94 0.23
C ASN A 74 20.52 -1.83 -0.03
N GLN A 75 21.06 -1.25 1.04
CA GLN A 75 22.05 -0.18 1.03
C GLN A 75 21.66 0.98 0.11
N PHE A 76 20.43 1.49 0.27
CA PHE A 76 19.96 2.56 -0.61
C PHE A 76 20.77 3.85 -0.39
N THR A 77 21.00 4.61 -1.46
CA THR A 77 21.69 5.90 -1.39
C THR A 77 20.74 7.09 -1.58
N THR A 78 21.17 8.29 -1.20
CA THR A 78 20.36 9.50 -1.41
C THR A 78 20.14 9.83 -2.88
N GLU A 79 21.05 9.40 -3.75
CA GLU A 79 21.03 9.69 -5.19
C GLU A 79 20.01 8.81 -5.93
N GLU A 80 19.64 7.65 -5.38
CA GLU A 80 18.63 6.79 -5.99
C GLU A 80 17.21 7.05 -5.48
N ILE A 81 17.04 7.89 -4.46
CA ILE A 81 15.74 8.13 -3.81
C ILE A 81 15.22 9.54 -4.08
N TYR A 82 14.03 9.61 -4.67
CA TYR A 82 13.34 10.85 -5.00
C TYR A 82 12.02 10.91 -4.25
N ARG A 83 11.57 12.12 -3.89
CA ARG A 83 10.19 12.28 -3.41
C ARG A 83 9.22 12.05 -4.56
N ASP A 84 8.17 11.31 -4.29
CA ASP A 84 7.07 11.22 -5.23
C ASP A 84 6.17 12.45 -5.07
N ASN A 85 6.08 13.26 -6.11
CA ASN A 85 5.23 14.45 -6.15
C ASN A 85 3.97 14.23 -7.01
N GLN A 86 3.68 13.00 -7.43
CA GLN A 86 2.56 12.68 -8.33
C GLN A 86 1.26 12.35 -7.60
N THR A 87 1.30 12.15 -6.28
CA THR A 87 0.12 11.89 -5.45
C THR A 87 -0.73 13.16 -5.26
N ASN A 88 -2.05 12.98 -5.23
CA ASN A 88 -2.99 14.05 -4.91
C ASN A 88 -3.31 14.11 -3.41
N ASN A 89 -2.76 13.17 -2.62
CA ASN A 89 -2.95 13.08 -1.17
C ASN A 89 -1.79 13.77 -0.44
N GLU A 90 -2.01 15.04 -0.05
CA GLU A 90 -1.03 15.87 0.67
C GLU A 90 -0.46 15.21 1.93
N LYS A 91 -1.23 14.35 2.61
CA LYS A 91 -0.75 13.63 3.80
C LYS A 91 0.20 12.49 3.44
N ALA A 92 -0.06 11.79 2.34
CA ALA A 92 0.78 10.69 1.87
C ALA A 92 2.07 11.21 1.21
N MET A 93 2.04 12.38 0.57
CA MET A 93 3.20 13.04 -0.08
C MET A 93 4.46 13.08 0.77
N VAL A 94 4.33 13.32 2.08
CA VAL A 94 5.48 13.47 2.99
C VAL A 94 6.28 12.17 3.10
N TYR A 95 5.60 11.04 2.94
CA TYR A 95 6.12 9.71 3.17
C TYR A 95 6.36 8.93 1.88
N GLN A 96 5.94 9.43 0.73
CA GLN A 96 6.07 8.75 -0.56
C GLN A 96 7.38 9.08 -1.26
N PHE A 97 8.05 8.03 -1.73
CA PHE A 97 9.32 8.12 -2.43
C PHE A 97 9.35 7.16 -3.62
N VAL A 98 10.27 7.44 -4.54
CA VAL A 98 10.60 6.59 -5.67
C VAL A 98 12.06 6.19 -5.53
N ILE A 99 12.32 4.88 -5.54
CA ILE A 99 13.66 4.30 -5.62
C ILE A 99 13.94 3.99 -7.09
N MET A 100 15.04 4.53 -7.62
CA MET A 100 15.50 4.30 -8.99
C MET A 100 16.31 3.01 -9.07
N ARG A 101 15.61 1.87 -9.08
CA ARG A 101 16.21 0.54 -9.17
C ARG A 101 15.34 -0.40 -9.99
N SER A 102 15.96 -1.25 -10.81
CA SER A 102 15.25 -2.19 -11.68
C SER A 102 14.77 -3.45 -10.96
N LEU A 103 15.51 -3.90 -9.94
CA LEU A 103 15.22 -5.13 -9.22
C LEU A 103 15.68 -5.03 -7.75
N ILE A 104 14.81 -5.45 -6.84
CA ILE A 104 15.18 -5.85 -5.48
C ILE A 104 15.16 -7.38 -5.41
N PRO A 105 16.31 -8.03 -5.20
CA PRO A 105 16.39 -9.49 -5.03
C PRO A 105 15.51 -10.02 -3.89
N PRO A 106 14.99 -11.27 -3.98
CA PRO A 106 14.16 -11.89 -2.94
C PRO A 106 14.78 -11.89 -1.55
N ASP A 107 16.10 -12.07 -1.44
CA ASP A 107 16.86 -12.12 -0.19
C ASP A 107 17.00 -10.75 0.50
N ARG A 108 16.59 -9.67 -0.16
CA ARG A 108 16.66 -8.29 0.34
C ARG A 108 15.29 -7.68 0.63
N LEU A 109 14.25 -8.49 0.62
CA LEU A 109 12.90 -8.06 0.93
C LEU A 109 12.22 -9.03 1.89
N SER A 110 11.13 -8.58 2.52
CA SER A 110 10.27 -9.43 3.33
C SER A 110 8.82 -9.02 3.15
N ILE A 111 7.93 -9.99 2.96
CA ILE A 111 6.48 -9.74 2.98
C ILE A 111 6.07 -9.53 4.44
N VAL A 112 5.56 -8.35 4.76
CA VAL A 112 5.16 -8.01 6.14
C VAL A 112 3.67 -8.13 6.36
N GLU A 113 2.88 -7.95 5.31
CA GLU A 113 1.43 -8.03 5.39
C GLU A 113 0.80 -8.48 4.08
N VAL A 114 -0.31 -9.20 4.20
CA VAL A 114 -1.17 -9.65 3.11
C VAL A 114 -2.59 -9.24 3.50
N ILE A 115 -3.22 -8.40 2.67
CA ILE A 115 -4.55 -7.85 2.91
C ILE A 115 -5.47 -8.35 1.80
N ASN A 116 -6.48 -9.13 2.16
CA ASN A 116 -7.49 -9.66 1.24
C ASN A 116 -8.77 -8.82 1.30
N PHE A 117 -9.27 -8.39 0.14
CA PHE A 117 -10.53 -7.68 -0.01
C PHE A 117 -11.75 -8.63 -0.10
N GLY A 118 -11.54 -9.90 -0.49
CA GLY A 118 -12.62 -10.86 -0.77
C GLY A 118 -13.21 -11.61 0.43
N GLU A 119 -12.69 -11.44 1.65
CA GLU A 119 -13.35 -11.99 2.85
C GLU A 119 -14.34 -10.96 3.41
N GLU A 120 -15.62 -11.07 3.02
CA GLU A 120 -16.73 -10.55 3.82
C GLU A 120 -16.66 -11.16 5.24
N GLY A 121 -15.89 -10.57 6.15
CA GLY A 121 -15.82 -11.04 7.54
C GLY A 121 -14.52 -10.84 8.32
N SER A 122 -13.43 -10.37 7.71
CA SER A 122 -12.13 -10.23 8.39
C SER A 122 -11.50 -8.85 8.26
N LEU A 123 -12.23 -7.77 8.54
CA LEU A 123 -11.62 -6.68 9.32
C LEU A 123 -11.36 -7.23 10.73
N LYS A 124 -10.43 -8.19 10.84
CA LYS A 124 -9.81 -8.55 12.10
C LYS A 124 -8.91 -7.37 12.46
N LEU A 125 -9.56 -6.38 13.06
CA LEU A 125 -9.04 -5.36 13.98
C LEU A 125 -8.21 -5.98 15.14
N SER A 126 -7.75 -7.23 15.05
CA SER A 126 -7.10 -7.99 16.12
C SER A 126 -5.62 -7.64 16.32
N ARG A 127 -5.16 -6.47 15.86
CA ARG A 127 -3.91 -5.87 16.36
C ARG A 127 -4.08 -4.44 16.89
N LEU A 128 -5.31 -3.93 17.03
CA LEU A 128 -5.56 -2.73 17.82
C LEU A 128 -6.04 -3.10 19.23
N ALA A 129 -5.08 -3.45 20.08
CA ALA A 129 -5.21 -3.29 21.52
C ALA A 129 -3.84 -2.95 22.15
N LYS A 130 -3.24 -1.84 21.71
CA LYS A 130 -2.63 -0.91 22.66
C LYS A 130 -3.11 0.50 22.34
N PRO A 131 -3.61 1.24 23.34
CA PRO A 131 -4.32 2.49 23.13
C PRO A 131 -3.33 3.60 22.80
N ILE A 132 -3.50 4.26 21.66
CA ILE A 132 -3.10 5.66 21.54
C ILE A 132 -4.37 6.44 21.84
N ASN A 133 -4.50 6.84 23.11
CA ASN A 133 -5.45 7.88 23.49
C ASN A 133 -5.20 9.10 22.59
N ASP A 134 -6.28 9.71 22.09
CA ASP A 134 -6.35 10.93 21.25
C ASP A 134 -6.53 10.81 19.73
N ILE A 135 -7.34 9.85 19.26
CA ILE A 135 -7.97 9.98 17.92
C ILE A 135 -9.49 9.90 18.01
N GLY A 136 -10.08 10.77 18.84
CA GLY A 136 -11.52 10.88 19.05
C GLY A 136 -12.31 11.50 17.89
N LYS A 137 -11.72 11.72 16.70
CA LYS A 137 -12.40 12.34 15.55
C LYS A 137 -12.17 11.66 14.20
N ASP A 138 -11.08 10.90 14.01
CA ASP A 138 -10.85 10.21 12.73
C ASP A 138 -11.57 8.85 12.63
N HIS A 139 -12.03 8.28 13.75
CA HIS A 139 -12.81 7.03 13.72
C HIS A 139 -14.19 7.22 13.06
N GLU A 140 -14.82 8.39 13.24
CA GLU A 140 -16.06 8.71 12.51
C GLU A 140 -15.81 8.93 11.02
N LEU A 141 -14.69 9.54 10.64
CA LEU A 141 -14.28 9.71 9.23
C LEU A 141 -13.96 8.37 8.58
N TYR A 142 -13.30 7.47 9.31
CA TYR A 142 -13.04 6.08 8.91
C TYR A 142 -14.33 5.29 8.71
N LEU A 143 -15.26 5.35 9.66
CA LEU A 143 -16.59 4.73 9.53
C LEU A 143 -17.42 5.36 8.41
N LYS A 144 -17.25 6.65 8.13
CA LYS A 144 -17.99 7.36 7.07
C LYS A 144 -17.43 7.03 5.68
N ALA A 145 -16.12 6.91 5.53
CA ALA A 145 -15.47 6.43 4.31
C ALA A 145 -15.84 4.96 4.03
N ALA A 146 -15.73 4.09 5.04
CA ALA A 146 -16.14 2.68 4.92
C ALA A 146 -17.64 2.52 4.60
N ARG A 147 -18.51 3.39 5.16
CA ARG A 147 -19.95 3.41 4.83
C ARG A 147 -20.26 3.99 3.45
N LEU A 148 -19.50 4.98 2.97
CA LEU A 148 -19.64 5.51 1.60
C LEU A 148 -19.30 4.44 0.57
N VAL A 149 -18.23 3.68 0.80
CA VAL A 149 -17.87 2.51 0.01
C VAL A 149 -18.97 1.45 0.07
N ALA A 150 -19.44 1.04 1.25
CA ALA A 150 -20.51 0.04 1.34
C ALA A 150 -21.85 0.47 0.69
N LYS A 151 -22.13 1.78 0.62
CA LYS A 151 -23.40 2.32 0.08
C LYS A 151 -23.39 2.51 -1.44
N GLU A 152 -22.22 2.72 -2.06
CA GLU A 152 -22.11 2.67 -3.52
C GLU A 152 -22.16 1.25 -4.07
N PHE A 153 -21.78 0.25 -3.27
CA PHE A 153 -21.83 -1.17 -3.65
C PHE A 153 -23.17 -1.88 -3.34
N THR A 154 -24.19 -1.18 -2.83
CA THR A 154 -25.54 -1.74 -2.60
C THR A 154 -26.63 -1.22 -3.52
N LYS A 155 -26.27 -0.58 -4.64
CA LYS A 155 -27.18 -0.51 -5.79
C LYS A 155 -26.80 -1.59 -6.80
N PRO A 156 -27.59 -2.66 -6.94
CA PRO A 156 -27.55 -3.39 -8.19
C PRO A 156 -28.04 -2.41 -9.26
N ASP A 157 -27.14 -1.98 -10.15
CA ASP A 157 -27.55 -1.44 -11.44
C ASP A 157 -28.20 -2.59 -12.21
N ILE A 158 -29.48 -2.82 -11.91
CA ILE A 158 -30.40 -3.45 -12.83
C ILE A 158 -30.60 -2.41 -13.94
N ASP A 159 -29.85 -2.57 -15.03
CA ASP A 159 -30.20 -1.94 -16.30
C ASP A 159 -31.60 -2.42 -16.71
N PRO A 160 -32.63 -1.55 -16.77
CA PRO A 160 -33.98 -1.96 -17.14
C PRO A 160 -34.17 -2.14 -18.65
N TYR A 161 -33.14 -2.00 -19.50
CA TYR A 161 -33.32 -2.03 -20.96
C TYR A 161 -33.02 -3.38 -21.66
N TRP A 162 -32.74 -4.45 -20.92
CA TRP A 162 -32.47 -5.79 -21.50
C TRP A 162 -33.35 -6.93 -20.98
N ALA A 163 -34.58 -6.63 -20.55
CA ALA A 163 -35.61 -7.64 -20.31
C ALA A 163 -36.85 -7.33 -21.18
N GLY A 164 -36.91 -7.91 -22.37
CA GLY A 164 -38.08 -7.80 -23.25
C GLY A 164 -37.90 -8.56 -24.57
N ASN A 165 -38.10 -9.88 -24.51
CA ASN A 165 -38.83 -10.61 -25.55
C ASN A 165 -40.30 -10.68 -25.10
#